data_AF-A0A969L767-F1
#
_entry.id   AF-A0A969L767-F1
#
_cell.length_a   1.000
_cell.length_b   1.000
_cell.length_c   1.000
_cell.angle_alpha   90.00
_cell.angle_beta   90.00
_cell.angle_gamma   90.00
#
_symmetry.space_group_name_H-M   'P 1'
#
loop_
_entity.id
_entity.type
_entity.pdbx_description
1 polymer ?
#
loop_
_entity_poly.entity_id
_entity_poly.type
_entity_poly.pdbx_seq_one_letter_code
_entity_poly.pdbx_strand_id
1 'polypeptide(L)'
;MNQCFSAILLFLFLTFTSTSCLSVKKRFYVQNENFSAQQVTALANEKPSYRIQTNDVISVQVASSGEGAAEIINPVETGNNFIAQGNAALYLRGYVVDGEGNIYLPTIGQVSVVGKTLVETRRFIQTKVENY
;
A
#
# COMPACT_ATOMS: atom_id res chain seq x y z
N MET A 1 -22.25 -24.87 65.60
CA MET A 1 -20.95 -24.46 64.99
C MET A 1 -20.94 -24.58 63.46
N ASN A 2 -21.51 -25.63 62.86
CA ASN A 2 -21.38 -25.89 61.41
C ASN A 2 -22.18 -24.91 60.50
N GLN A 3 -23.30 -24.35 60.98
CA GLN A 3 -24.10 -23.42 60.17
C GLN A 3 -23.45 -22.03 60.01
N CYS A 4 -22.78 -21.51 61.04
CA CYS A 4 -22.00 -20.27 60.94
C CYS A 4 -20.77 -20.45 60.03
N PHE A 5 -20.11 -21.61 60.09
CA PHE A 5 -18.96 -21.93 59.24
C PHE A 5 -19.36 -22.01 57.75
N SER A 6 -20.53 -22.61 57.46
CA SER A 6 -21.07 -22.66 56.09
C SER A 6 -21.44 -21.28 55.54
N ALA A 7 -21.95 -20.36 56.37
CA ALA A 7 -22.28 -19.01 55.95
C ALA A 7 -21.03 -18.17 55.61
N ILE A 8 -19.94 -18.35 56.37
CA ILE A 8 -18.65 -17.68 56.12
C ILE A 8 -18.04 -18.17 54.78
N LEU A 9 -18.09 -19.46 54.49
CA LEU A 9 -17.61 -20.03 53.23
C LEU A 9 -18.40 -19.52 52.02
N LEU A 10 -19.72 -19.36 52.15
CA LEU A 10 -20.57 -18.83 51.08
C LEU A 10 -20.27 -17.36 50.80
N PHE A 11 -20.03 -16.56 51.84
CA PHE A 11 -19.65 -15.15 51.71
C PHE A 11 -18.27 -15.00 51.04
N LEU A 12 -17.31 -15.85 51.41
CA LEU A 12 -15.99 -15.88 50.79
C LEU A 12 -16.06 -16.24 49.30
N PHE A 13 -16.88 -17.24 48.94
CA PHE A 13 -17.11 -17.62 47.54
C PHE A 13 -17.74 -16.48 46.72
N LEU A 14 -18.70 -15.75 47.31
CA LEU A 14 -19.38 -14.64 46.62
C LEU A 14 -18.39 -13.50 46.28
N THR A 15 -17.50 -13.15 47.21
CA THR A 15 -16.49 -12.09 46.98
C THR A 15 -15.43 -12.48 45.94
N PHE A 16 -15.13 -13.79 45.80
CA PHE A 16 -14.17 -14.28 44.80
C PHE A 16 -14.69 -14.13 43.37
N THR A 17 -16.01 -14.19 43.15
CA THR A 17 -16.60 -14.11 41.80
C THR A 17 -16.66 -12.68 41.23
N SER A 18 -16.38 -11.64 42.02
CA SER A 18 -16.52 -10.24 41.60
C SER A 18 -15.26 -9.62 40.97
N THR A 19 -14.19 -10.37 40.70
CA THR A 19 -12.91 -9.80 40.20
C THR A 19 -12.79 -9.65 38.68
N SER A 20 -13.88 -9.73 37.90
CA SER A 20 -13.82 -9.61 36.42
C SER A 20 -13.97 -8.17 35.88
N CYS A 21 -13.28 -7.20 36.48
CA CYS A 21 -13.09 -5.88 35.84
C CYS A 21 -11.91 -5.94 34.85
N LEU A 22 -12.19 -6.31 33.59
CA LEU A 22 -11.19 -6.27 32.52
C LEU A 22 -10.76 -4.82 32.24
N SER A 23 -9.46 -4.56 32.31
CA SER A 23 -8.88 -3.24 32.01
C SER A 23 -9.03 -2.92 30.51
N VAL A 24 -9.70 -1.81 30.19
CA VAL A 24 -9.95 -1.33 28.81
C VAL A 24 -8.65 -0.89 28.08
N LYS A 25 -7.50 -0.87 28.77
CA LYS A 25 -6.22 -0.34 28.27
C LYS A 25 -5.67 -1.01 27.00
N LYS A 26 -6.16 -2.19 26.60
CA LYS A 26 -5.60 -2.96 25.47
C LYS A 26 -6.46 -2.97 24.18
N ARG A 27 -7.54 -2.18 24.09
CA ARG A 27 -8.43 -2.19 22.90
C ARG A 27 -8.20 -1.08 21.88
N PHE A 28 -7.34 -0.11 22.15
CA PHE A 28 -7.12 1.00 21.21
C PHE A 28 -6.01 0.65 20.22
N TYR A 29 -6.40 0.45 18.96
CA TYR A 29 -5.50 0.19 17.83
C TYR A 29 -4.55 1.37 17.55
N VAL A 30 -5.02 2.60 17.82
CA VAL A 30 -4.25 3.84 17.60
C VAL A 30 -3.47 4.18 18.86
N GLN A 31 -2.18 3.85 18.86
CA GLN A 31 -1.23 4.19 19.91
C GLN A 31 -0.58 5.55 19.60
N ASN A 32 -1.33 6.64 19.76
CA ASN A 32 -0.81 8.00 19.65
C ASN A 32 -0.87 8.66 21.03
N GLU A 33 0.22 9.30 21.46
CA GLU A 33 0.30 9.98 22.77
C GLU A 33 -0.73 11.13 22.92
N ASN A 34 -1.26 11.64 21.81
CA ASN A 34 -2.28 12.69 21.75
C ASN A 34 -3.71 12.14 21.52
N PHE A 35 -3.91 10.82 21.58
CA PHE A 35 -5.22 10.21 21.40
C PHE A 35 -6.05 10.33 22.69
N SER A 36 -7.10 11.14 22.66
CA SER A 36 -8.10 11.25 23.72
C SER A 36 -9.35 10.46 23.34
N ALA A 37 -9.85 9.60 24.24
CA ALA A 37 -11.12 8.89 24.02
C ALA A 37 -12.35 9.82 24.20
N GLN A 38 -12.14 11.02 24.74
CA GLN A 38 -13.18 12.00 25.06
C GLN A 38 -13.31 13.12 24.02
N GLN A 39 -12.31 13.30 23.15
CA GLN A 39 -12.32 14.32 22.11
C GLN A 39 -11.92 13.71 20.76
N VAL A 40 -12.67 14.06 19.71
CA VAL A 40 -12.32 13.68 18.34
C VAL A 40 -11.06 14.45 17.95
N THR A 41 -9.90 13.82 18.11
CA THR A 41 -8.65 14.33 17.54
C THR A 41 -8.77 14.19 16.03
N ALA A 42 -8.83 15.31 15.31
CA ALA A 42 -8.70 15.32 13.86
C ALA A 42 -7.28 14.87 13.51
N LEU A 43 -7.10 13.57 13.34
CA LEU A 43 -5.87 13.03 12.77
C LEU A 43 -5.82 13.50 11.32
N ALA A 44 -4.81 14.30 10.98
CA ALA A 44 -4.50 14.61 9.60
C ALA A 44 -4.26 13.28 8.87
N ASN A 45 -5.25 12.82 8.13
CA ASN A 45 -5.16 11.61 7.33
C ASN A 45 -4.45 11.98 6.02
N GLU A 46 -3.22 12.47 6.14
CA GLU A 46 -2.35 12.68 4.99
C GLU A 46 -1.93 11.29 4.52
N LYS A 47 -2.60 10.80 3.47
CA LYS A 47 -2.20 9.56 2.83
C LYS A 47 -0.75 9.72 2.36
N PRO A 48 0.21 8.93 2.87
CA PRO A 48 1.59 9.03 2.44
C PRO A 48 1.64 8.78 0.93
N SER A 49 2.33 9.66 0.21
CA SER A 49 2.47 9.52 -1.23
C SER A 49 3.33 8.30 -1.53
N TYR A 50 2.79 7.37 -2.32
CA TYR A 50 3.51 6.17 -2.72
C TYR A 50 4.74 6.54 -3.54
N ARG A 51 5.88 5.95 -3.17
CA ARG A 51 7.15 6.08 -3.89
C ARG A 51 7.55 4.72 -4.41
N ILE A 52 8.01 4.69 -5.66
CA ILE A 52 8.40 3.48 -6.36
C ILE A 52 9.57 2.81 -5.65
N GLN A 53 9.52 1.49 -5.53
CA GLN A 53 10.52 0.64 -4.91
C GLN A 53 11.09 -0.37 -5.90
N THR A 54 12.25 -0.93 -5.57
CA THR A 54 12.83 -2.05 -6.29
C THR A 54 11.85 -3.23 -6.31
N ASN A 55 11.80 -3.95 -7.43
CA ASN A 55 10.85 -5.03 -7.73
C ASN A 55 9.39 -4.59 -7.97
N ASP A 56 9.08 -3.29 -7.96
CA ASP A 56 7.78 -2.83 -8.43
C ASP A 56 7.62 -3.12 -9.93
N VAL A 57 6.37 -3.29 -10.37
CA VAL A 57 6.02 -3.44 -11.79
C VAL A 57 5.23 -2.22 -12.24
N ILE A 58 5.77 -1.49 -13.22
CA ILE A 58 5.20 -0.23 -13.71
C ILE A 58 4.68 -0.41 -15.13
N SER A 59 3.42 -0.09 -15.37
CA SER A 59 2.88 0.06 -16.73
C SER A 59 3.23 1.43 -17.27
N VAL A 60 3.94 1.47 -18.40
CA VAL A 60 4.22 2.69 -19.16
C VAL A 60 3.54 2.58 -20.51
N GLN A 61 2.66 3.53 -20.81
CA GLN A 61 2.01 3.68 -22.11
C GLN A 61 2.27 5.08 -22.63
N VAL A 62 2.83 5.16 -23.82
CA VAL A 62 3.12 6.43 -24.51
C VAL A 62 2.10 6.61 -25.62
N ALA A 63 1.37 7.73 -25.58
CA ALA A 63 0.50 8.15 -26.66
C ALA A 63 1.21 9.22 -27.48
N SER A 64 1.15 9.12 -28.80
CA SER A 64 1.72 10.09 -29.74
C SER A 64 0.69 10.43 -30.80
N SER A 65 0.73 11.67 -31.30
CA SER A 65 -0.07 12.13 -32.45
C SER A 65 0.56 11.79 -33.80
N GLY A 66 1.85 11.42 -33.82
CA GLY A 66 2.54 10.97 -35.02
C GLY A 66 2.18 9.52 -35.35
N GLU A 67 1.88 9.26 -36.62
CA GLU A 67 1.58 7.92 -37.12
C GLU A 67 2.77 6.98 -36.84
N GLY A 68 2.52 5.85 -36.18
CA GLY A 68 3.54 4.83 -35.85
C GLY A 68 4.50 5.14 -34.69
N ALA A 69 4.60 6.39 -34.22
CA ALA A 69 5.55 6.75 -33.16
C ALA A 69 5.24 6.08 -31.80
N ALA A 70 3.95 5.96 -31.46
CA ALA A 70 3.52 5.26 -30.25
C ALA A 70 3.77 3.74 -30.35
N GLU A 71 3.68 3.16 -31.54
CA GLU A 71 3.86 1.72 -31.78
C GLU A 71 5.33 1.28 -31.65
N ILE A 72 6.27 2.20 -31.90
CA ILE A 72 7.71 1.96 -31.75
C ILE A 72 8.12 1.96 -30.26
N ILE A 73 7.42 2.73 -29.42
CA ILE A 73 7.78 2.92 -28.00
C ILE A 73 7.05 1.92 -27.11
N ASN A 74 5.80 1.60 -27.44
CA ASN A 74 5.02 0.63 -26.69
C ASN A 74 5.39 -0.80 -27.12
N PRO A 75 5.53 -1.75 -26.18
CA PRO A 75 5.88 -3.13 -26.54
C PRO A 75 4.79 -3.74 -27.44
N VAL A 76 5.23 -4.35 -28.54
CA VAL A 76 4.36 -4.93 -29.59
C VAL A 76 3.50 -6.06 -29.00
N GLU A 77 2.18 -5.93 -29.11
CA GLU A 77 1.20 -6.92 -28.66
C GLU A 77 1.26 -8.20 -29.52
N THR A 78 2.18 -9.10 -29.20
CA THR A 78 2.24 -10.42 -29.83
C THR A 78 1.38 -11.39 -29.01
N GLY A 79 0.05 -11.25 -29.09
CA GLY A 79 -0.86 -12.21 -28.44
C GLY A 79 -2.29 -11.72 -28.29
N ASN A 80 -3.24 -12.61 -28.59
CA ASN A 80 -4.69 -12.43 -28.51
C ASN A 80 -5.15 -11.43 -27.43
N ASN A 81 -5.90 -10.42 -27.87
CA ASN A 81 -6.62 -9.40 -27.10
C ASN A 81 -7.59 -9.93 -26.01
N PHE A 82 -7.58 -11.22 -25.71
CA PHE A 82 -8.45 -11.86 -24.73
C PHE A 82 -7.85 -11.89 -23.31
N ILE A 83 -6.53 -11.68 -23.17
CA ILE A 83 -5.85 -11.47 -21.86
C ILE A 83 -5.75 -9.96 -21.58
N ALA A 84 -6.84 -9.21 -21.73
CA ALA A 84 -6.77 -7.74 -21.71
C ALA A 84 -7.15 -7.08 -20.38
N GLN A 85 -7.76 -7.79 -19.42
CA GLN A 85 -8.31 -7.12 -18.24
C GLN A 85 -8.06 -7.92 -16.96
N GLY A 86 -6.96 -7.60 -16.28
CA GLY A 86 -6.66 -8.11 -14.94
C GLY A 86 -5.24 -7.81 -14.50
N ASN A 87 -4.97 -7.94 -13.20
CA ASN A 87 -3.63 -7.74 -12.61
C ASN A 87 -2.55 -8.62 -13.29
N ALA A 88 -2.94 -9.77 -13.86
CA ALA A 88 -2.05 -10.64 -14.63
C ALA A 88 -1.45 -9.96 -15.88
N ALA A 89 -2.18 -9.05 -16.53
CA ALA A 89 -1.69 -8.33 -17.70
C ALA A 89 -0.55 -7.36 -17.33
N LEU A 90 -0.56 -6.80 -16.11
CA LEU A 90 0.52 -5.93 -15.63
C LEU A 90 1.83 -6.71 -15.44
N TYR A 91 1.76 -7.96 -15.00
CA TYR A 91 2.94 -8.83 -14.91
C TYR A 91 3.51 -9.20 -16.28
N LEU A 92 2.65 -9.30 -17.30
CA LEU A 92 3.07 -9.68 -18.66
C LEU A 92 3.59 -8.49 -19.48
N ARG A 93 3.10 -7.27 -19.21
CA ARG A 93 3.37 -6.07 -20.04
C ARG A 93 4.07 -4.94 -19.30
N GLY A 94 4.23 -5.05 -17.99
CA GLY A 94 4.84 -4.02 -17.16
C GLY A 94 6.36 -4.13 -17.09
N TYR A 95 7.00 -3.02 -16.75
CA TYR A 95 8.44 -2.93 -16.55
C TYR A 95 8.78 -3.13 -15.07
N VAL A 96 9.63 -4.12 -14.80
CA VAL A 96 10.13 -4.39 -13.45
C VAL A 96 11.21 -3.38 -13.09
N VAL A 97 11.13 -2.80 -11.90
CA VAL A 97 12.19 -1.94 -11.34
C VAL A 97 13.33 -2.83 -10.87
N ASP A 98 14.50 -2.68 -11.51
CA ASP A 98 15.70 -3.45 -11.20
C ASP A 98 16.30 -3.14 -9.81
N GLY A 99 17.33 -3.90 -9.44
CA GLY A 99 18.06 -3.74 -8.19
C GLY A 99 18.74 -2.38 -8.00
N GLU A 100 18.99 -1.66 -9.09
CA GLU A 100 19.58 -0.31 -9.10
C GLU A 100 18.50 0.79 -9.07
N GLY A 101 17.21 0.42 -9.17
CA GLY A 101 16.09 1.35 -9.13
C GLY A 101 15.66 1.90 -10.49
N ASN A 102 15.98 1.21 -11.58
CA ASN A 102 15.67 1.65 -12.95
C ASN A 102 14.66 0.73 -13.65
N ILE A 103 14.01 1.27 -14.68
CA ILE A 103 13.26 0.51 -15.68
C ILE A 103 13.91 0.69 -17.06
N TYR A 104 13.77 -0.32 -17.92
CA TYR A 104 14.29 -0.29 -19.28
C TYR A 104 13.15 -0.16 -20.28
N LEU A 105 13.02 1.02 -20.89
CA LEU A 105 12.01 1.29 -21.91
C LEU A 105 12.57 1.05 -23.32
N PRO A 106 11.82 0.44 -24.24
CA PRO A 106 12.19 0.37 -25.65
C PRO A 106 12.47 1.78 -26.20
N THR A 107 13.51 1.92 -27.01
CA THR A 107 13.90 3.17 -27.70
C THR A 107 14.45 4.28 -26.78
N ILE A 108 13.91 4.43 -25.57
CA ILE A 108 14.33 5.44 -24.57
C ILE A 108 15.51 4.96 -23.72
N GLY A 109 15.59 3.65 -23.46
CA GLY A 109 16.64 3.04 -22.64
C GLY A 109 16.34 3.10 -21.14
N GLN A 110 17.40 3.20 -20.34
CA GLN A 110 17.35 3.11 -18.88
C GLN A 110 16.78 4.40 -18.25
N VAL A 111 15.83 4.23 -17.34
CA VAL A 111 15.14 5.33 -16.66
C VAL A 111 15.13 5.08 -15.15
N SER A 112 15.74 5.98 -14.38
CA SER A 112 15.74 5.90 -12.91
C SER A 112 14.39 6.33 -12.33
N VAL A 113 13.76 5.44 -11.56
CA VAL A 113 12.40 5.61 -11.05
C VAL A 113 12.27 5.41 -9.53
N VAL A 114 13.22 4.74 -8.89
CA VAL A 114 13.17 4.48 -7.44
C VAL A 114 13.06 5.77 -6.64
N GLY A 115 12.24 5.74 -5.59
CA GLY A 115 11.99 6.88 -4.71
C GLY A 115 11.14 7.99 -5.35
N LYS A 116 10.84 7.94 -6.64
CA LYS A 116 9.92 8.87 -7.30
C LYS A 116 8.48 8.46 -7.09
N THR A 117 7.58 9.42 -7.10
CA THR A 117 6.15 9.20 -7.25
C THR A 117 5.82 8.85 -8.70
N LEU A 118 4.62 8.31 -8.94
CA LEU A 118 4.15 8.05 -10.31
C LEU A 118 4.07 9.34 -11.14
N VAL A 119 3.75 10.48 -10.51
CA VAL A 119 3.63 11.78 -11.19
C VAL A 119 5.01 12.30 -11.62
N GLU A 120 6.00 12.21 -10.74
CA GLU A 120 7.39 12.59 -11.05
C GLU A 120 7.96 11.70 -12.15
N THR A 121 7.73 10.40 -12.07
CA THR A 121 8.18 9.42 -13.07
C THR A 121 7.55 9.68 -14.43
N ARG A 122 6.24 9.95 -14.49
CA ARG A 122 5.56 10.32 -15.73
C ARG A 122 6.20 11.55 -16.38
N ARG A 123 6.42 12.61 -15.61
CA ARG A 123 7.04 13.84 -16.11
C ARG A 123 8.46 13.58 -16.63
N PHE A 124 9.23 12.76 -15.93
CA PHE A 124 10.58 12.40 -16.32
C PHE A 124 10.61 11.61 -17.63
N ILE A 125 9.73 10.61 -17.78
CA ILE A 125 9.59 9.83 -19.02
C ILE A 125 9.12 10.74 -20.16
N GLN A 126 8.15 11.62 -19.93
CA GLN A 126 7.66 12.56 -20.95
C GLN A 126 8.80 13.41 -21.52
N THR A 127 9.64 14.01 -20.66
CA THR A 127 10.80 14.79 -21.12
C THR A 127 11.79 13.93 -21.90
N LYS A 128 11.96 12.65 -21.53
CA LYS A 128 12.82 11.74 -22.29
C LYS A 128 12.25 11.43 -23.67
N VAL A 129 10.94 11.18 -23.78
CA VAL A 129 10.24 10.93 -25.05
C VAL A 129 10.35 12.13 -25.98
N GLU A 130 10.17 13.36 -25.49
CA GLU A 130 10.22 14.58 -26.31
C GLU A 130 11.59 14.86 -26.96
N ASN A 131 12.65 14.23 -26.46
CA ASN A 131 13.99 14.35 -27.03
C ASN A 131 14.27 13.33 -28.14
N TYR A 132 13.29 12.50 -28.51
CA TYR A 132 13.34 11.53 -29.60
C TYR A 132 12.25 11.85 -30.65
#